data_AF-A0A2G9T832-F1
#
_entry.id   AF-A0A2G9T832-F1
#
_cell.length_a   1.000
_cell.length_b   1.000
_cell.length_c   1.000
_cell.angle_alpha   90.00
_cell.angle_beta   90.00
_cell.angle_gamma   90.00
#
_symmetry.space_group_name_H-M   'P 1'
#
loop_
_entity.id
_entity.type
_entity.pdbx_description
1 polymer ?
#
loop_
_entity_poly.entity_id
_entity_poly.type
_entity_poly.pdbx_seq_one_letter_code
_entity_poly.pdbx_strand_id
1 'polypeptide(L)'
;MAEKRKLLAEIDKCFKKIDEGVELFEETMVKMHEANSDNQREKYQDDLKKEIKKLQRLRDQVKGWQNCSEIKDKDKLTHYRKIIEQRMEQFKDIERENKTKPHSKQGLSAEEKLDPREKEKVDTIEWLQSQIRELSDEADRTESQIESLSTLDAGKRRGKKRTERRERR
;
A
#
# COMPACT_ATOMS: atom_id res chain seq x y z
N MET A 1 27.15 30.75 29.45
CA MET A 1 26.65 31.41 28.21
C MET A 1 27.08 30.69 26.94
N ALA A 2 28.36 30.31 26.78
CA ALA A 2 28.84 29.59 25.60
C ALA A 2 28.25 28.17 25.46
N GLU A 3 28.14 27.41 26.56
CA GLU A 3 27.56 26.06 26.56
C GLU A 3 26.09 26.03 26.14
N LYS A 4 25.28 26.97 26.67
CA LYS A 4 23.89 27.14 26.25
C LYS A 4 23.75 27.45 24.75
N ARG A 5 24.63 28.29 24.19
CA ARG A 5 24.63 28.58 22.74
C ARG A 5 25.04 27.35 21.93
N LYS A 6 26.00 26.57 22.42
CA LYS A 6 26.44 25.32 21.78
C LYS A 6 25.30 24.28 21.76
N LEU A 7 24.57 24.14 22.86
CA LEU A 7 23.41 23.25 22.97
C LEU A 7 22.30 23.65 21.98
N LEU A 8 21.96 24.94 21.90
CA LEU A 8 20.96 25.43 20.95
C LEU A 8 21.38 25.18 19.48
N ALA A 9 22.64 25.39 19.15
CA ALA A 9 23.17 25.09 17.82
C ALA A 9 23.13 23.58 17.49
N GLU A 10 23.31 22.72 18.48
CA GLU A 10 23.17 21.27 18.32
C GLU A 10 21.71 20.86 18.08
N ILE A 11 20.78 21.48 18.81
CA ILE A 11 19.34 21.30 18.63
C ILE A 11 18.92 21.71 17.21
N ASP A 12 19.32 22.90 16.75
CA ASP A 12 18.98 23.38 15.41
C ASP A 12 19.55 22.47 14.31
N LYS A 13 20.76 21.92 14.49
CA LYS A 13 21.32 20.91 13.57
C LYS A 13 20.54 19.61 13.58
N CYS A 14 20.03 19.19 14.73
CA CYS A 14 19.19 18.00 14.84
C CYS A 14 17.86 18.21 14.13
N PHE A 15 17.22 19.36 14.30
CA PHE A 15 15.99 19.70 13.57
C PHE A 15 16.17 19.62 12.05
N LYS A 16 17.25 20.17 11.50
CA LYS A 16 17.55 20.03 10.07
C LYS A 16 17.69 18.57 9.62
N LYS A 17 18.36 17.73 10.42
CA LYS A 17 18.48 16.29 10.13
C LYS A 17 17.13 15.57 10.20
N ILE A 18 16.23 16.02 11.06
CA ILE A 18 14.87 15.47 11.13
C ILE A 18 14.10 15.86 9.88
N ASP A 19 14.15 17.13 9.46
CA ASP A 19 13.50 17.60 8.23
C ASP A 19 14.00 16.81 7.00
N GLU A 20 15.32 16.69 6.84
CA GLU A 20 15.94 15.90 5.77
C GLU A 20 15.52 14.42 5.81
N GLY A 21 15.49 13.82 7.00
CA GLY A 21 15.07 12.41 7.17
C GLY A 21 13.59 12.19 6.90
N VAL A 22 12.73 13.16 7.22
CA VAL A 22 11.29 13.13 6.93
C VAL A 22 11.05 13.25 5.42
N GLU A 23 11.72 14.18 4.76
CA GLU A 23 11.65 14.35 3.29
C GLU A 23 12.11 13.08 2.57
N LEU A 24 13.24 12.50 2.99
CA LEU A 24 13.74 11.25 2.41
C LEU A 24 12.78 10.07 2.64
N PHE A 25 12.14 10.01 3.81
CA PHE A 25 11.13 8.99 4.11
C PHE A 25 9.92 9.13 3.16
N GLU A 26 9.43 10.35 2.95
CA GLU A 26 8.31 10.62 2.03
C GLU A 26 8.67 10.34 0.57
N GLU A 27 9.86 10.72 0.12
CA GLU A 27 10.34 10.43 -1.23
C GLU A 27 10.45 8.92 -1.47
N THR A 28 10.99 8.18 -0.50
CA THR A 28 11.11 6.72 -0.59
C THR A 28 9.74 6.05 -0.57
N MET A 29 8.79 6.61 0.18
CA MET A 29 7.39 6.16 0.20
C MET A 29 6.73 6.26 -1.18
N VAL A 30 6.85 7.42 -1.83
CA VAL A 30 6.33 7.62 -3.19
C VAL A 30 6.94 6.60 -4.16
N LYS A 31 8.27 6.44 -4.13
CA LYS A 31 8.97 5.45 -4.96
C LYS A 31 8.52 4.01 -4.70
N MET A 32 8.23 3.65 -3.45
CA MET A 32 7.69 2.34 -3.09
C MET A 32 6.30 2.10 -3.69
N HIS A 33 5.44 3.12 -3.70
CA HIS A 33 4.10 3.03 -4.29
C HIS A 33 4.13 3.00 -5.82
N GLU A 34 5.08 3.69 -6.45
CA GLU A 34 5.30 3.69 -7.90
C GLU A 34 6.06 2.46 -8.41
N ALA A 35 6.66 1.67 -7.52
CA ALA A 35 7.43 0.50 -7.88
C ALA A 35 6.54 -0.61 -8.48
N ASN A 36 6.83 -0.96 -9.74
CA ASN A 36 6.11 -1.99 -10.48
C ASN A 36 6.70 -3.41 -10.32
N SER A 37 7.75 -3.56 -9.51
CA SER A 37 8.45 -4.83 -9.26
C SER A 37 8.56 -5.12 -7.77
N ASP A 38 8.34 -6.37 -7.39
CA ASP A 38 8.44 -6.82 -5.99
C ASP A 38 9.85 -6.62 -5.41
N ASN A 39 10.91 -6.84 -6.20
CA ASN A 39 12.28 -6.60 -5.75
C ASN A 39 12.53 -5.10 -5.44
N GLN A 40 11.95 -4.20 -6.23
CA GLN A 40 12.05 -2.76 -5.97
C GLN A 40 11.26 -2.38 -4.73
N ARG A 41 10.03 -2.91 -4.57
CA ARG A 41 9.22 -2.70 -3.36
C ARG A 41 9.94 -3.17 -2.10
N GLU A 42 10.54 -4.36 -2.10
CA GLU A 42 11.29 -4.88 -0.96
C GLU A 42 12.51 -4.00 -0.63
N LYS A 43 13.27 -3.58 -1.66
CA LYS A 43 14.38 -2.63 -1.47
C LYS A 43 13.91 -1.33 -0.81
N TYR A 44 12.81 -0.74 -1.29
CA TYR A 44 12.29 0.49 -0.70
C TYR A 44 11.75 0.29 0.72
N GLN A 45 11.19 -0.88 1.04
CA GLN A 45 10.81 -1.21 2.43
C GLN A 45 12.03 -1.25 3.35
N ASP A 46 13.13 -1.85 2.90
CA ASP A 46 14.39 -1.87 3.67
C ASP A 46 14.98 -0.48 3.86
N ASP A 47 14.91 0.37 2.83
CA ASP A 47 15.39 1.74 2.91
C ASP A 47 14.52 2.59 3.84
N LEU A 48 13.19 2.46 3.78
CA LEU A 48 12.25 3.06 4.75
C LEU A 48 12.54 2.59 6.18
N LYS A 49 12.84 1.30 6.37
CA LYS A 49 13.20 0.72 7.67
C LYS A 49 14.50 1.27 8.23
N LYS A 50 15.49 1.53 7.38
CA LYS A 50 16.74 2.18 7.79
C LYS A 50 16.47 3.63 8.19
N GLU A 51 15.68 4.35 7.40
CA GLU A 51 15.41 5.76 7.64
C GLU A 51 14.58 5.97 8.92
N ILE A 52 13.55 5.16 9.14
CA ILE A 52 12.75 5.26 10.36
C ILE A 52 13.57 4.99 11.63
N LYS A 53 14.56 4.09 11.57
CA LYS A 53 15.49 3.85 12.68
C LYS A 53 16.38 5.05 12.96
N LYS A 54 16.77 5.83 11.94
CA LYS A 54 17.52 7.08 12.15
C LYS A 54 16.63 8.13 12.81
N LEU A 55 15.41 8.32 12.30
CA LEU A 55 14.43 9.23 12.88
C LEU A 55 14.12 8.86 14.34
N GLN A 56 13.97 7.58 14.68
CA GLN A 56 13.81 7.12 16.07
C GLN A 56 14.94 7.57 16.99
N ARG A 57 16.21 7.47 16.55
CA ARG A 57 17.36 7.93 17.34
C ARG A 57 17.32 9.44 17.57
N LEU A 58 16.99 10.20 16.53
CA LEU A 58 16.83 11.66 16.63
C LEU A 58 15.67 12.03 17.57
N ARG A 59 14.57 11.27 17.53
CA ARG A 59 13.44 11.44 18.45
C ARG A 59 13.83 11.21 19.90
N ASP A 60 14.64 10.19 20.19
CA ASP A 60 15.11 9.92 21.55
C ASP A 60 16.12 10.98 22.03
N GLN A 61 16.96 11.52 21.13
CA GLN A 61 17.80 12.68 21.41
C GLN A 61 16.94 13.92 21.75
N VAL A 62 15.91 14.20 20.94
CA VAL A 62 14.95 15.29 21.20
C VAL A 62 14.22 15.09 22.53
N LYS A 63 13.80 13.86 22.86
CA LYS A 63 13.21 13.53 24.16
C LYS A 63 14.18 13.78 25.31
N GLY A 64 15.47 13.47 25.13
CA GLY A 64 16.52 13.80 26.09
C GLY A 64 16.58 15.30 26.38
N TRP A 65 16.56 16.13 25.33
CA TRP A 65 16.53 17.59 25.48
C TRP A 65 15.22 18.12 26.08
N GLN A 66 14.06 17.51 25.80
CA GLN A 66 12.81 17.87 26.48
C GLN A 66 12.88 17.68 28.00
N ASN A 67 13.71 16.75 28.48
CA ASN A 67 13.91 16.51 29.91
C ASN A 67 15.03 17.37 30.52
N CYS A 68 15.79 18.10 29.71
CA CYS A 68 16.85 18.98 30.17
C CYS A 68 16.25 20.26 30.80
N SER A 69 16.66 20.58 32.03
CA SER A 69 16.20 21.75 32.78
C SER A 69 16.70 23.09 32.22
N GLU A 70 17.77 23.07 31.41
CA GLU A 70 18.34 24.28 30.80
C GLU A 70 17.52 24.81 29.62
N ILE A 71 16.63 23.98 29.06
CA ILE A 71 15.78 24.32 27.92
C ILE A 71 14.40 24.74 28.43
N LYS A 72 14.14 26.05 28.30
CA LYS A 72 12.89 26.67 28.76
C LYS A 72 11.76 26.51 27.75
N ASP A 73 12.03 26.75 26.47
CA ASP A 73 11.06 26.59 25.38
C ASP A 73 11.18 25.19 24.79
N LYS A 74 10.09 24.42 24.87
CA LYS A 74 10.01 23.03 24.43
C LYS A 74 9.04 22.83 23.26
N ASP A 75 8.49 23.91 22.71
CA ASP A 75 7.43 23.82 21.71
C ASP A 75 7.95 23.20 20.43
N LYS A 76 9.11 23.68 19.95
CA LYS A 76 9.80 23.11 18.78
C LYS A 76 10.20 21.65 19.00
N LEU A 77 10.78 21.33 20.17
CA LEU A 77 11.15 19.96 20.51
C LEU A 77 9.93 19.02 20.48
N THR A 78 8.79 19.50 20.98
CA THR A 78 7.53 18.75 20.98
C THR A 78 6.99 18.56 19.57
N HIS A 79 7.05 19.59 18.72
CA HIS A 79 6.63 19.53 17.33
C HIS A 79 7.44 18.49 16.53
N TYR A 80 8.78 18.59 16.55
CA TYR A 80 9.66 17.65 15.84
C TYR A 80 9.52 16.21 16.35
N ARG A 81 9.36 16.02 17.66
CA ARG A 81 9.08 14.70 18.23
C ARG A 81 7.78 14.10 17.67
N LYS A 82 6.71 14.89 17.59
CA LYS A 82 5.42 14.45 17.05
C LYS A 82 5.50 14.10 15.56
N ILE A 83 6.22 14.88 14.77
CA ILE A 83 6.45 14.58 13.34
C ILE A 83 7.09 13.19 13.20
N ILE A 84 8.14 12.91 13.97
CA ILE A 84 8.79 11.59 13.90
C ILE A 84 7.83 10.49 14.35
N GLU A 85 7.09 10.68 15.44
CA GLU A 85 6.12 9.71 15.94
C GLU A 85 5.04 9.39 14.88
N GLN A 86 4.58 10.39 14.12
CA GLN A 86 3.66 10.21 13.00
C GLN A 86 4.29 9.38 11.88
N ARG A 87 5.53 9.67 11.49
CA ARG A 87 6.24 8.85 10.47
C ARG A 87 6.47 7.41 10.95
N MET A 88 6.68 7.20 12.25
CA MET A 88 6.79 5.86 12.83
C MET A 88 5.48 5.08 12.76
N GLU A 89 4.35 5.74 12.99
CA GLU A 89 3.03 5.13 12.84
C GLU A 89 2.74 4.75 11.39
N GLN A 90 3.02 5.66 10.44
CA GLN A 90 2.92 5.37 9.02
C GLN A 90 3.77 4.15 8.63
N PHE A 91 5.03 4.10 9.07
CA PHE A 91 5.91 2.94 8.81
C PHE A 91 5.35 1.63 9.39
N LYS A 92 4.70 1.65 10.57
CA LYS A 92 4.07 0.46 11.14
C LYS A 92 2.91 -0.05 10.29
N ASP A 93 2.11 0.84 9.72
CA ASP A 93 1.01 0.44 8.85
C ASP A 93 1.54 -0.21 7.56
N ILE A 94 2.63 0.33 7.00
CA ILE A 94 3.32 -0.24 5.85
C ILE A 94 3.93 -1.61 6.19
N GLU A 95 4.59 -1.76 7.35
CA GLU A 95 5.09 -3.06 7.79
C GLU A 95 3.94 -4.07 8.00
N ARG A 96 2.80 -3.63 8.54
CA ARG A 96 1.62 -4.50 8.71
C ARG A 96 1.05 -4.93 7.36
N GLU A 97 0.89 -4.01 6.44
CA GLU A 97 0.39 -4.27 5.08
C GLU A 97 1.33 -5.21 4.31
N ASN A 98 2.65 -4.99 4.39
CA ASN A 98 3.63 -5.86 3.73
C ASN A 98 3.81 -7.21 4.42
N LYS A 99 3.53 -7.32 5.72
CA LYS A 99 3.56 -8.59 6.46
C LYS A 99 2.26 -9.40 6.32
N THR A 100 1.16 -8.77 5.92
CA THR A 100 -0.12 -9.44 5.62
C THR A 100 -0.26 -9.80 4.14
N LYS A 101 0.40 -9.06 3.23
CA LYS A 101 0.52 -9.38 1.79
C LYS A 101 1.55 -10.44 1.35
N PRO A 102 2.44 -11.05 2.17
CA PRO A 102 3.45 -11.99 1.68
C PRO A 102 2.89 -13.41 1.49
N HIS A 103 1.69 -13.71 2.00
CA HIS A 103 1.05 -15.02 1.80
C HIS A 103 0.14 -15.12 0.58
N SER A 104 0.02 -14.07 -0.24
CA SER A 104 -0.85 -14.12 -1.42
C SER A 104 -0.21 -14.76 -2.66
N LYS A 105 1.06 -15.19 -2.63
CA LYS A 105 1.73 -15.72 -3.86
C LYS A 105 2.72 -16.88 -3.74
N GLN A 106 3.02 -17.44 -2.57
CA GLN A 106 3.77 -18.70 -2.50
C GLN A 106 3.05 -19.69 -1.58
N GLY A 107 2.52 -20.73 -2.21
CA GLY A 107 1.67 -21.72 -1.58
C GLY A 107 2.40 -22.63 -0.58
N LEU A 108 1.58 -23.35 0.17
CA LEU A 108 1.88 -24.64 0.78
C LEU A 108 3.07 -24.64 1.74
N SER A 109 2.89 -24.11 2.96
CA SER A 109 3.54 -24.59 4.21
C SER A 109 3.56 -23.47 5.25
N ALA A 110 2.43 -23.18 5.90
CA ALA A 110 2.40 -22.54 7.22
C ALA A 110 0.98 -22.61 7.78
N GLU A 111 0.42 -23.81 7.83
CA GLU A 111 -0.66 -24.08 8.74
C GLU A 111 -0.06 -24.02 10.14
N GLU A 112 -0.11 -22.86 10.78
CA GLU A 112 -0.32 -22.72 12.22
C GLU A 112 -0.28 -21.25 12.66
N LYS A 113 -1.40 -20.83 13.27
CA LYS A 113 -1.65 -19.59 14.03
C LYS A 113 -2.20 -18.39 13.26
N LEU A 114 -3.38 -18.56 12.65
CA LEU A 114 -4.31 -17.45 12.44
C LEU A 114 -5.31 -17.39 13.60
N ASP A 115 -5.61 -16.19 14.06
CA ASP A 115 -6.69 -15.90 15.01
C ASP A 115 -8.03 -16.41 14.41
N PRO A 116 -8.86 -17.18 15.15
CA PRO A 116 -10.12 -17.74 14.63
C PRO A 116 -11.02 -16.70 13.94
N ARG A 117 -11.02 -15.45 14.40
CA ARG A 117 -11.80 -14.37 13.79
C ARG A 117 -11.25 -13.87 12.46
N GLU A 118 -9.93 -13.93 12.28
CA GLU A 118 -9.31 -13.56 11.01
C GLU A 118 -9.49 -14.67 9.98
N LYS A 119 -9.44 -15.94 10.41
CA LYS A 119 -9.75 -17.10 9.57
C LYS A 119 -11.17 -17.01 8.98
N GLU A 120 -12.18 -16.79 9.80
CA GLU A 120 -13.58 -16.67 9.32
C GLU A 120 -13.76 -15.52 8.33
N LYS A 121 -13.06 -14.39 8.53
CA LYS A 121 -13.09 -13.27 7.59
C LYS A 121 -12.44 -13.62 6.26
N VAL A 122 -11.29 -14.30 6.28
CA VAL A 122 -10.60 -14.74 5.06
C VAL A 122 -11.47 -15.74 4.31
N ASP A 123 -12.02 -16.75 4.98
CA ASP A 123 -12.91 -17.75 4.39
C ASP A 123 -14.15 -17.08 3.76
N THR A 124 -14.72 -16.07 4.44
CA THR A 124 -15.86 -15.30 3.91
C THR A 124 -15.47 -14.50 2.67
N ILE A 125 -14.29 -13.85 2.68
CA ILE A 125 -13.79 -13.07 1.55
C ILE A 125 -13.51 -13.99 0.35
N GLU A 126 -12.89 -15.14 0.57
CA GLU A 126 -12.61 -16.12 -0.48
C GLU A 126 -13.90 -16.68 -1.10
N TRP A 127 -14.89 -16.99 -0.26
CA TRP A 127 -16.20 -17.42 -0.74
C TRP A 127 -16.85 -16.33 -1.60
N LEU A 128 -16.89 -15.08 -1.13
CA LEU A 128 -17.42 -13.95 -1.90
C LEU A 128 -16.68 -13.76 -3.22
N GLN A 129 -15.35 -13.90 -3.24
CA GLN A 129 -14.56 -13.82 -4.47
C GLN A 129 -14.83 -14.99 -5.43
N SER A 130 -15.09 -16.21 -4.93
CA SER A 130 -15.55 -17.32 -5.78
C SER A 130 -16.89 -17.01 -6.43
N GLN A 131 -17.85 -16.51 -5.63
CA GLN A 131 -19.17 -16.16 -6.13
C GLN A 131 -19.11 -15.02 -7.17
N ILE A 132 -18.24 -14.03 -6.96
CA ILE A 132 -18.01 -12.97 -7.95
C ILE A 132 -17.45 -13.55 -9.27
N ARG A 133 -16.47 -14.47 -9.19
CA ARG A 133 -15.93 -15.11 -10.40
C ARG A 133 -16.97 -15.93 -11.14
N GLU A 134 -17.75 -16.74 -10.43
CA GLU A 134 -18.81 -17.55 -11.02
C GLU A 134 -19.85 -16.67 -11.74
N LEU A 135 -20.25 -15.55 -11.12
CA LEU A 135 -21.17 -14.59 -11.72
C LEU A 135 -20.58 -13.89 -12.94
N SER A 136 -19.29 -13.53 -12.92
CA SER A 136 -18.61 -12.95 -14.09
C SER A 136 -18.53 -13.94 -15.25
N ASP A 137 -18.17 -15.20 -14.98
CA ASP A 137 -18.14 -16.25 -16.00
C ASP A 137 -19.53 -16.49 -16.60
N GLU A 138 -20.58 -16.42 -15.78
CA GLU A 138 -21.96 -16.55 -16.25
C GLU A 138 -22.44 -15.34 -17.05
N ALA A 139 -22.00 -14.13 -16.68
CA ALA A 139 -22.23 -12.93 -17.48
C ALA A 139 -21.57 -13.06 -18.86
N ASP A 140 -20.31 -13.46 -18.93
CA ASP A 140 -19.56 -13.67 -20.18
C ASP A 140 -20.22 -14.75 -21.07
N ARG A 141 -20.66 -15.86 -20.45
CA ARG A 141 -21.42 -16.91 -21.17
C ARG A 141 -22.73 -16.37 -21.74
N THR A 142 -23.45 -15.56 -20.97
CA THR A 142 -24.73 -14.98 -21.39
C THR A 142 -24.50 -13.98 -22.53
N GLU A 143 -23.46 -13.16 -22.45
CA GLU A 143 -23.10 -12.20 -23.49
C GLU A 143 -22.72 -12.92 -24.81
N SER A 144 -21.93 -14.00 -24.71
CA SER A 144 -21.61 -14.86 -25.86
C SER A 144 -22.83 -15.52 -26.49
N GLN A 145 -23.82 -15.95 -25.67
CA GLN A 145 -25.09 -16.47 -26.18
C GLN A 145 -25.92 -15.40 -26.88
N ILE A 146 -25.97 -14.17 -26.35
CA ILE A 146 -26.64 -13.03 -26.97
C ILE A 146 -26.01 -12.71 -28.33
N GLU A 147 -24.68 -12.65 -28.41
CA GLU A 147 -23.96 -12.40 -29.66
C GLU A 147 -24.23 -13.52 -30.68
N SER A 148 -24.22 -14.79 -30.25
CA SER A 148 -24.54 -15.94 -31.08
C SER A 148 -25.98 -15.88 -31.65
N LEU A 149 -26.97 -15.52 -30.84
CA LEU A 149 -28.34 -15.34 -31.31
C LEU A 149 -28.47 -14.18 -32.31
N SER A 150 -27.78 -13.07 -32.06
CA SER A 150 -27.78 -11.91 -32.95
C SER A 150 -27.20 -12.21 -34.34
N THR A 151 -26.13 -13.03 -34.40
CA THR A 151 -25.48 -13.43 -35.65
C THR A 151 -26.32 -14.45 -36.43
N LEU A 152 -27.02 -15.35 -35.75
CA LEU A 152 -27.97 -16.28 -36.35
C LEU A 152 -29.16 -15.54 -37.00
N ASP A 153 -29.70 -14.50 -36.35
CA ASP A 153 -30.78 -13.69 -36.93
C ASP A 153 -30.33 -12.87 -38.15
N ALA A 154 -29.09 -12.36 -38.15
CA ALA A 154 -28.49 -11.73 -39.32
C ALA A 154 -28.29 -12.71 -40.49
N GLY A 155 -27.88 -13.95 -40.19
CA GLY A 155 -27.74 -15.03 -41.17
C GLY A 155 -29.06 -15.45 -41.80
N LYS A 156 -30.12 -15.59 -41.00
CA LYS A 156 -31.49 -15.94 -41.47
C LYS A 156 -32.06 -14.86 -42.39
N ARG A 157 -31.84 -13.58 -42.07
CA ARG A 157 -32.21 -12.44 -42.93
C ARG A 157 -31.46 -12.43 -44.26
N ARG A 158 -30.14 -12.73 -44.27
CA ARG A 158 -29.35 -12.84 -45.51
C ARG A 158 -29.74 -14.06 -46.37
N GLY A 159 -30.06 -15.19 -45.74
CA GLY A 159 -30.52 -16.41 -46.41
C GLY A 159 -31.82 -16.18 -47.16
N LYS A 160 -32.82 -15.57 -46.50
CA LYS A 160 -34.14 -15.27 -47.10
C LYS A 160 -34.04 -14.34 -48.30
N LYS A 161 -33.18 -13.32 -48.22
CA LYS A 161 -32.92 -12.37 -49.32
C LYS A 161 -32.23 -13.02 -50.54
N ARG A 162 -31.51 -14.13 -50.34
CA ARG A 162 -30.77 -14.84 -51.40
C ARG A 162 -31.64 -15.87 -52.11
N THR A 163 -32.58 -16.51 -51.41
CA THR A 163 -33.61 -17.38 -52.00
C THR A 163 -34.62 -16.59 -52.83
N GLU A 164 -35.11 -15.45 -52.33
CA GLU A 164 -36.05 -14.58 -53.07
C GLU A 164 -35.45 -14.03 -54.39
N ARG A 165 -34.13 -13.89 -54.47
CA ARG A 165 -33.42 -13.45 -55.69
C ARG A 165 -33.23 -14.57 -56.72
N ARG A 166 -33.31 -15.83 -56.29
CA ARG A 166 -33.09 -17.02 -57.13
C ARG A 166 -34.39 -17.50 -57.80
N GLU A 167 -35.55 -17.24 -57.19
CA GLU A 167 -36.87 -17.55 -57.77
C GLU A 167 -37.37 -16.52 -58.79
N ARG A 168 -36.64 -15.40 -58.99
CA ARG A 168 -36.97 -14.34 -59.95
C ARG A 168 -36.16 -14.40 -61.26
N ARG A 169 -35.58 -15.56 -61.60
CA ARG A 169 -34.85 -15.84 -62.85
C ARG A 169 -35.42 -17.09 -63.49
#